data_AF-A0AAD2A8B9-F1
#
_entry.id   AF-A0AAD2A8B9-F1
#
_cell.length_a   1.000
_cell.length_b   1.000
_cell.length_c   1.000
_cell.angle_alpha   90.00
_cell.angle_beta   90.00
_cell.angle_gamma   90.00
#
_symmetry.space_group_name_H-M   'P 1'
#
loop_
_entity.id
_entity.type
_entity.pdbx_description
1 polymer ?
#
loop_
_entity_poly.entity_id
_entity_poly.type
_entity_poly.pdbx_seq_one_letter_code
_entity_poly.pdbx_strand_id
1 'polypeptide(L)'
;MVTDGSKPQASVAPPHKLAVLKFAESRASELESLHSVVANRLNNDFRCQRNKRRRTTGHDDRVGRNRFRKKQRVGIKDTNKSDSSKKDEKKVSRRLRRRVELSKNPESGFCTSGDGMKRLRTHVWHAKRFKMIKLWGFHIPLGLHGRGRGSRALLKKLKCGVLVHDMSYCGAVQLEGPEAGIN
;
A
#
# COMPACT_ATOMS: atom_id res chain seq x y z
N MET A 1 32.91 -48.75 19.63
CA MET A 1 31.50 -48.72 19.19
C MET A 1 31.28 -47.39 18.49
N VAL A 2 31.20 -47.41 17.16
CA VAL A 2 31.00 -46.20 16.34
C VAL A 2 29.49 -46.03 16.17
N THR A 3 28.95 -44.94 16.69
CA THR A 3 27.56 -44.55 16.47
C THR A 3 27.46 -43.82 15.14
N ASP A 4 26.86 -44.46 14.14
CA ASP A 4 26.57 -43.82 12.87
C ASP A 4 25.55 -42.69 13.08
N GLY A 5 26.02 -41.46 12.89
CA GLY A 5 25.19 -40.26 12.89
C GLY A 5 24.27 -40.26 11.67
N SER A 6 22.98 -40.48 11.91
CA SER A 6 21.93 -40.32 10.91
C SER A 6 21.94 -38.88 10.37
N LYS A 7 22.27 -38.71 9.08
CA LYS A 7 22.19 -37.43 8.38
C LYS A 7 20.72 -36.96 8.37
N PRO A 8 20.43 -35.69 8.71
CA PRO A 8 19.09 -35.15 8.56
C PRO A 8 18.71 -35.21 7.07
N GLN A 9 17.63 -35.92 6.77
CA GLN A 9 17.12 -36.01 5.40
C GLN A 9 16.86 -34.59 4.88
N ALA A 10 17.44 -34.30 3.71
CA ALA A 10 17.19 -33.08 2.98
C ALA A 10 15.67 -32.90 2.81
N SER A 11 15.17 -31.73 3.17
CA SER A 11 13.75 -31.38 3.05
C SER A 11 13.28 -31.60 1.61
N VAL A 12 12.49 -32.66 1.39
CA VAL A 12 11.85 -32.96 0.11
C VAL A 12 11.06 -31.74 -0.32
N ALA A 13 11.34 -31.22 -1.52
CA ALA A 13 10.60 -30.10 -2.09
C ALA A 13 9.09 -30.42 -2.07
N PRO A 14 8.22 -29.48 -1.64
CA PRO A 14 6.80 -29.76 -1.51
C PRO A 14 6.21 -30.17 -2.86
N PRO A 15 5.27 -31.12 -2.88
CA PRO A 15 4.72 -31.65 -4.12
C PRO A 15 4.00 -30.58 -4.93
N HIS A 16 4.24 -30.56 -6.24
CA HIS A 16 3.61 -29.61 -7.17
C HIS A 16 2.08 -29.75 -7.27
N LYS A 17 1.53 -30.90 -6.85
CA LYS A 17 0.10 -31.21 -6.86
C LYS A 17 -0.30 -31.78 -5.50
N LEU A 18 -1.41 -31.27 -4.97
CA LEU A 18 -1.97 -31.71 -3.69
C LEU A 18 -3.22 -32.56 -3.94
N ALA A 19 -3.21 -33.80 -3.47
CA ALA A 19 -4.37 -34.68 -3.49
C ALA A 19 -5.35 -34.25 -2.37
N VAL A 20 -6.33 -33.42 -2.73
CA VAL A 20 -7.21 -32.73 -1.77
C VAL A 20 -7.97 -33.71 -0.86
N LEU A 21 -8.51 -34.79 -1.42
CA LEU A 21 -9.31 -35.77 -0.65
C LEU A 21 -8.48 -36.46 0.42
N LYS A 22 -7.34 -37.08 0.04
CA LYS A 22 -6.43 -37.76 0.98
C LYS A 22 -5.93 -36.83 2.08
N PHE A 23 -5.68 -35.56 1.74
CA PHE A 23 -5.26 -34.55 2.71
C PHE A 23 -6.39 -34.14 3.67
N ALA A 24 -7.63 -34.05 3.19
CA ALA A 24 -8.79 -33.73 4.02
C ALA A 24 -9.16 -34.88 4.95
N GLU A 25 -9.15 -36.12 4.46
CA GLU A 25 -9.46 -37.33 5.23
C GLU A 25 -8.50 -37.53 6.41
N SER A 26 -7.19 -37.38 6.18
CA SER A 26 -6.20 -37.55 7.24
C SER A 26 -6.31 -36.51 8.37
N ARG A 27 -7.03 -35.40 8.13
CA ARG A 27 -7.24 -34.31 9.09
C ARG A 27 -8.73 -34.08 9.42
N ALA A 28 -9.61 -35.01 9.08
CA ALA A 28 -11.05 -34.80 9.20
C ALA A 28 -11.48 -34.53 10.66
N SER A 29 -10.97 -35.33 11.61
CA SER A 29 -11.28 -35.18 13.04
C SER A 29 -10.79 -33.84 13.62
N GLU A 30 -9.61 -33.38 13.21
CA GLU A 30 -9.07 -32.06 13.60
C GLU A 30 -9.96 -30.93 13.06
N LEU A 31 -10.38 -31.01 11.80
CA LEU A 31 -11.22 -30.00 11.16
C LEU A 31 -12.62 -29.96 11.78
N GLU A 32 -13.19 -31.10 12.14
CA GLU A 32 -14.50 -31.19 12.78
C GLU A 32 -14.47 -30.60 14.19
N SER A 33 -13.43 -30.91 14.97
CA SER A 33 -13.19 -30.30 16.28
C SER A 33 -13.06 -28.78 16.17
N LEU A 34 -12.22 -28.28 15.26
CA LEU A 34 -12.04 -26.84 15.04
C LEU A 34 -13.33 -26.18 14.57
N HIS A 35 -14.06 -26.82 13.65
CA HIS A 35 -15.33 -26.31 13.14
C HIS A 35 -16.35 -26.16 14.27
N SER A 36 -16.51 -27.16 15.14
CA SER A 36 -17.44 -27.10 16.28
C SER A 36 -17.16 -25.89 17.19
N VAL A 37 -15.90 -25.63 17.50
CA VAL A 37 -15.48 -24.50 18.35
C VAL A 37 -15.75 -23.17 17.67
N VAL A 38 -15.43 -23.03 16.39
CA VAL A 38 -15.61 -21.77 15.65
C VAL A 38 -17.09 -21.51 15.36
N ALA A 39 -17.85 -22.54 14.98
CA ALA A 39 -19.28 -22.48 14.72
C ALA A 39 -20.04 -21.95 15.93
N ASN A 40 -19.74 -22.48 17.12
CA ASN A 40 -20.34 -22.03 18.37
C ASN A 40 -20.01 -20.56 18.69
N ARG A 41 -18.77 -20.12 18.43
CA ARG A 41 -18.36 -18.71 18.65
C ARG A 41 -18.98 -17.73 17.66
N LEU A 42 -19.16 -18.15 16.42
CA LEU A 42 -19.66 -17.31 15.33
C LEU A 42 -21.17 -17.47 15.09
N ASN A 43 -21.87 -18.29 15.87
CA ASN A 43 -23.27 -18.67 15.64
C ASN A 43 -23.51 -19.12 14.18
N ASN A 44 -22.60 -19.93 13.64
CA ASN A 44 -22.60 -20.38 12.25
C ASN A 44 -22.53 -19.27 11.17
N ASP A 45 -22.20 -18.01 11.51
CA ASP A 45 -22.06 -16.94 10.52
C ASP A 45 -20.61 -16.81 10.00
N PHE A 46 -20.31 -17.51 8.92
CA PHE A 46 -18.99 -17.50 8.26
C PHE A 46 -18.89 -16.44 7.14
N ARG A 47 -19.84 -15.51 7.04
CA ARG A 47 -19.89 -14.55 5.93
C ARG A 47 -18.82 -13.47 6.05
N CYS A 48 -18.02 -13.32 4.99
CA CYS A 48 -17.11 -12.19 4.84
C CYS A 48 -17.87 -10.86 4.62
N GLN A 49 -17.67 -9.91 5.54
CA GLN A 49 -18.21 -8.55 5.44
C GLN A 49 -17.79 -7.87 4.13
N ARG A 50 -18.75 -7.20 3.46
CA ARG A 50 -18.54 -6.60 2.13
C ARG A 50 -17.37 -5.60 2.07
N ASN A 51 -17.10 -4.85 3.14
CA ASN A 51 -15.97 -3.91 3.24
C ASN A 51 -14.59 -4.59 3.33
N LYS A 52 -14.53 -5.85 3.78
CA LYS A 52 -13.30 -6.64 3.86
C LYS A 52 -12.97 -7.35 2.54
N ARG A 53 -13.94 -7.49 1.63
CA ARG A 53 -13.74 -8.13 0.32
C ARG A 53 -12.69 -7.39 -0.52
N ARG A 54 -11.89 -8.14 -1.28
CA ARG A 54 -10.86 -7.65 -2.20
C ARG A 54 -11.03 -8.34 -3.55
N ARG A 55 -10.52 -7.72 -4.62
CA ARG A 55 -10.47 -8.35 -5.95
C ARG A 55 -9.18 -9.16 -6.06
N THR A 56 -9.25 -10.32 -6.70
CA THR A 56 -8.07 -11.11 -7.05
C THR A 56 -7.26 -10.40 -8.14
N THR A 57 -5.96 -10.65 -8.16
CA THR A 57 -5.04 -10.18 -9.21
C THR A 57 -4.69 -11.33 -10.14
N GLY A 58 -4.33 -11.03 -11.39
CA GLY A 58 -3.88 -12.05 -12.34
C GLY A 58 -2.57 -12.70 -11.89
N HIS A 59 -2.38 -13.97 -12.24
CA HIS A 59 -1.16 -14.74 -11.96
C HIS A 59 0.01 -14.36 -12.90
N ASP A 60 -0.26 -13.73 -14.05
CA ASP A 60 0.80 -13.43 -15.00
C ASP A 60 1.67 -12.24 -14.57
N ASP A 61 2.86 -12.57 -14.06
CA ASP A 61 3.89 -11.62 -13.69
C ASP A 61 4.74 -11.12 -14.87
N ARG A 62 4.48 -11.52 -16.12
CA ARG A 62 5.28 -11.08 -17.29
C ARG A 62 5.39 -9.56 -17.38
N VAL A 63 4.32 -8.84 -17.06
CA VAL A 63 4.35 -7.37 -16.99
C VAL A 63 5.30 -6.89 -15.89
N GLY A 64 5.35 -7.54 -14.72
CA GLY A 64 6.33 -7.28 -13.65
C GLY A 64 7.77 -7.60 -14.05
N ARG A 65 8.00 -8.78 -14.64
CA ARG A 65 9.32 -9.28 -15.04
C ARG A 65 9.94 -8.49 -16.20
N ASN A 66 9.16 -8.17 -17.22
CA ASN A 66 9.61 -7.31 -18.33
C ASN A 66 9.98 -5.90 -17.83
N ARG A 67 9.29 -5.40 -16.79
CA ARG A 67 9.64 -4.13 -16.12
C ARG A 67 10.97 -4.20 -15.36
N PHE A 68 11.31 -5.33 -14.74
CA PHE A 68 12.59 -5.50 -14.04
C PHE A 68 13.76 -5.65 -15.03
N ARG A 69 13.60 -6.48 -16.07
CA ARG A 69 14.61 -6.67 -17.13
C ARG A 69 14.95 -5.36 -17.86
N LYS A 70 13.95 -4.52 -18.17
CA LYS A 70 14.19 -3.22 -18.81
C LYS A 70 14.98 -2.27 -17.89
N LYS A 71 14.88 -2.39 -16.57
CA LYS A 71 15.66 -1.58 -15.61
C LYS A 71 17.10 -2.03 -15.49
N GLN A 72 17.37 -3.34 -15.42
CA GLN A 72 18.74 -3.87 -15.44
C GLN A 72 19.49 -3.42 -16.70
N ARG A 73 18.84 -3.48 -17.87
CA ARG A 73 19.44 -3.03 -19.14
C ARG A 73 19.73 -1.52 -19.21
N VAL A 74 19.04 -0.70 -18.42
CA VAL A 74 19.32 0.74 -18.33
C VAL A 74 20.46 1.00 -17.36
N GLY A 75 20.45 0.40 -16.17
CA GLY A 75 21.55 0.55 -15.19
C GLY A 75 22.91 0.03 -15.68
N ILE A 76 22.93 -0.97 -16.58
CA ILE A 76 24.17 -1.48 -17.22
C ILE A 76 24.67 -0.54 -18.32
N LYS A 77 23.81 0.29 -18.94
CA LYS A 77 24.21 1.23 -19.99
C LYS A 77 24.79 2.54 -19.46
N ASP A 78 24.49 2.88 -18.21
CA ASP A 78 24.92 4.14 -17.59
C ASP A 78 26.38 4.07 -17.05
N THR A 79 27.01 2.89 -17.02
CA THR A 79 28.43 2.74 -16.63
C THR A 79 29.43 2.90 -17.77
N ASN A 80 28.98 2.94 -19.04
CA ASN A 80 29.86 2.86 -20.22
C ASN A 80 29.85 4.11 -21.11
N LYS A 81 29.46 5.28 -20.58
CA LYS A 81 29.53 6.56 -21.31
C LYS A 81 30.07 7.68 -20.44
N SER A 82 31.38 7.67 -20.23
CA SER A 82 32.15 8.90 -20.24
C SER A 82 32.17 9.45 -21.67
N ASP A 83 32.19 10.77 -21.80
CA ASP A 83 32.33 11.55 -23.03
C ASP A 83 31.14 11.61 -24.00
N SER A 84 30.42 12.72 -23.93
CA SER A 84 30.33 13.72 -25.01
C SER A 84 29.11 14.62 -24.84
N SER A 85 29.38 15.93 -24.82
CA SER A 85 28.61 17.06 -25.34
C SER A 85 27.07 17.07 -25.23
N LYS A 86 26.58 18.15 -24.59
CA LYS A 86 25.29 18.84 -24.76
C LYS A 86 24.25 18.06 -25.59
N LYS A 87 23.47 17.21 -24.92
CA LYS A 87 22.26 16.58 -25.48
C LYS A 87 21.14 16.73 -24.48
N ASP A 88 20.06 17.35 -24.95
CA ASP A 88 18.75 17.50 -24.31
C ASP A 88 18.58 16.58 -23.11
N GLU A 89 18.44 17.17 -21.92
CA GLU A 89 18.11 16.43 -20.70
C GLU A 89 16.92 15.53 -21.01
N LYS A 90 17.20 14.24 -21.23
CA LYS A 90 16.16 13.27 -21.56
C LYS A 90 15.23 13.23 -20.37
N LYS A 91 14.08 13.90 -20.50
CA LYS A 91 13.07 14.02 -19.43
C LYS A 91 12.84 12.63 -18.85
N VAL A 92 13.26 12.46 -17.60
CA VAL A 92 13.10 11.21 -16.86
C VAL A 92 11.65 10.76 -17.01
N SER A 93 11.45 9.48 -17.32
CA SER A 93 10.10 8.96 -17.57
C SER A 93 9.15 9.35 -16.42
N ARG A 94 7.92 9.75 -16.76
CA ARG A 94 6.90 10.20 -15.78
C ARG A 94 6.75 9.24 -14.59
N ARG A 95 6.94 7.94 -14.84
CA ARG A 95 6.87 6.90 -13.81
C ARG A 95 8.05 6.93 -12.84
N LEU A 96 9.28 7.10 -13.32
CA LEU A 96 10.46 7.22 -12.46
C LEU A 96 10.39 8.51 -11.65
N ARG A 97 10.01 9.63 -12.30
CA ARG A 97 9.81 10.92 -11.64
C ARG A 97 8.80 10.81 -10.48
N ARG A 98 7.60 10.28 -10.77
CA ARG A 98 6.56 10.05 -9.73
C ARG A 98 6.98 9.08 -8.64
N ARG A 99 7.81 8.08 -8.96
CA ARG A 99 8.31 7.16 -7.93
C ARG A 99 9.16 7.91 -6.92
N VAL A 100 10.10 8.74 -7.38
CA VAL A 100 10.97 9.51 -6.50
C VAL A 100 10.13 10.53 -5.71
N GLU A 101 9.29 11.31 -6.41
CA GLU A 101 8.40 12.32 -5.80
C GLU A 101 7.45 11.77 -4.71
N LEU A 102 7.03 10.51 -4.83
CA LEU A 102 6.06 9.89 -3.92
C LEU A 102 6.69 8.89 -2.95
N SER A 103 8.01 8.64 -3.05
CA SER A 103 8.68 7.67 -2.19
C SER A 103 9.10 8.26 -0.85
N LYS A 104 9.30 9.57 -0.76
CA LYS A 104 9.77 10.23 0.46
C LYS A 104 9.06 11.57 0.62
N ASN A 105 8.73 11.89 1.86
CA ASN A 105 8.35 13.25 2.24
C ASN A 105 9.63 14.05 2.51
N PRO A 106 9.69 15.33 2.14
CA PRO A 106 10.78 16.22 2.54
C PRO A 106 10.78 16.38 4.07
N GLU A 107 11.94 16.68 4.63
CA GLU A 107 12.11 16.91 6.07
C GLU A 107 11.24 18.09 6.54
N SER A 108 11.26 19.19 5.77
CA SER A 108 10.45 20.38 5.98
C SER A 108 9.40 20.57 4.89
N GLY A 109 8.23 21.09 5.27
CA GLY A 109 7.16 21.45 4.33
C GLY A 109 6.47 20.26 3.64
N PHE A 110 5.96 20.53 2.44
CA PHE A 110 5.15 19.62 1.61
C PHE A 110 5.78 19.41 0.24
N CYS A 111 5.66 18.20 -0.32
CA CYS A 111 6.05 17.94 -1.71
C CYS A 111 5.16 18.76 -2.67
N THR A 112 5.75 19.43 -3.65
CA THR A 112 5.02 20.05 -4.74
C THR A 112 4.88 19.10 -5.93
N SER A 113 3.70 19.11 -6.54
CA SER A 113 3.47 18.46 -7.84
C SER A 113 3.96 19.39 -8.95
N GLY A 114 4.16 18.85 -10.16
CA GLY A 114 4.54 19.65 -11.34
C GLY A 114 3.51 20.73 -11.72
N ASP A 115 2.29 20.64 -11.18
CA ASP A 115 1.22 21.63 -11.36
C ASP A 115 1.26 22.76 -10.30
N GLY A 116 2.32 22.85 -9.49
CA GLY A 116 2.45 23.81 -8.38
C GLY A 116 1.67 23.46 -7.10
N MET A 117 0.72 22.53 -7.18
CA MET A 117 -0.08 22.07 -6.04
C MET A 117 0.75 21.25 -5.04
N LYS A 118 0.58 21.55 -3.75
CA LYS A 118 1.21 20.82 -2.64
C LYS A 118 0.50 19.49 -2.38
N ARG A 119 1.26 18.48 -1.95
CA ARG A 119 0.77 17.16 -1.53
C ARG A 119 0.93 17.04 -0.03
N LEU A 120 -0.12 16.58 0.65
CA LEU A 120 -0.05 16.22 2.07
C LEU A 120 1.02 15.13 2.30
N ARG A 121 1.59 15.05 3.50
CA ARG A 121 2.54 13.98 3.87
C ARG A 121 1.94 12.58 3.75
N THR A 122 0.63 12.48 3.86
CA THR A 122 -0.21 11.26 3.74
C THR A 122 -0.79 11.06 2.33
N HIS A 123 -0.38 11.87 1.34
CA HIS A 123 -1.02 11.94 0.02
C HIS A 123 -1.12 10.58 -0.68
N VAL A 124 -0.08 9.75 -0.64
CA VAL A 124 -0.09 8.41 -1.28
C VAL A 124 -1.17 7.50 -0.66
N TRP A 125 -1.37 7.60 0.66
CA TRP A 125 -2.38 6.81 1.36
C TRP A 125 -3.79 7.26 0.96
N HIS A 126 -4.03 8.58 0.94
CA HIS A 126 -5.30 9.15 0.53
C HIS A 126 -5.59 8.91 -0.95
N ALA A 127 -4.64 9.15 -1.85
CA ALA A 127 -4.82 8.95 -3.29
C ALA A 127 -5.15 7.50 -3.67
N LYS A 128 -4.73 6.51 -2.88
CA LYS A 128 -5.11 5.10 -3.08
C LYS A 128 -6.56 4.78 -2.66
N ARG A 129 -7.17 5.60 -1.80
CA ARG A 129 -8.46 5.29 -1.13
C ARG A 129 -9.57 6.28 -1.48
N PHE A 130 -9.22 7.54 -1.69
CA PHE A 130 -10.12 8.67 -1.91
C PHE A 130 -9.88 9.33 -3.26
N LYS A 131 -10.95 9.85 -3.85
CA LYS A 131 -10.87 10.82 -4.93
C LYS A 131 -10.17 12.07 -4.41
N MET A 132 -9.04 12.40 -5.03
CA MET A 132 -8.28 13.59 -4.70
C MET A 132 -8.77 14.77 -5.55
N ILE A 133 -8.92 15.93 -4.92
CA ILE A 133 -9.24 17.20 -5.58
C ILE A 133 -8.16 18.24 -5.31
N LYS A 134 -8.10 19.29 -6.13
CA LYS A 134 -7.21 20.44 -5.93
C LYS A 134 -8.02 21.52 -5.21
N LEU A 135 -7.60 21.91 -4.02
CA LEU A 135 -8.26 22.94 -3.21
C LEU A 135 -7.22 23.63 -2.31
N TRP A 136 -7.32 24.95 -2.15
CA TRP A 136 -6.44 25.77 -1.29
C TRP A 136 -4.93 25.58 -1.57
N GLY A 137 -4.55 25.30 -2.82
CA GLY A 137 -3.15 25.03 -3.17
C GLY A 137 -2.66 23.61 -2.81
N PHE A 138 -3.55 22.71 -2.37
CA PHE A 138 -3.25 21.33 -1.99
C PHE A 138 -4.05 20.29 -2.76
N HIS A 139 -3.51 19.06 -2.80
CA HIS A 139 -4.27 17.87 -3.16
C HIS A 139 -4.95 17.26 -1.92
N ILE A 140 -6.26 17.40 -1.80
CA ILE A 140 -7.06 17.03 -0.63
C ILE A 140 -8.00 15.85 -0.96
N PRO A 141 -8.21 14.89 -0.03
CA PRO A 141 -9.20 13.83 -0.20
C PRO A 141 -10.64 14.38 -0.08
N LEU A 142 -11.45 14.25 -1.12
CA LEU A 142 -12.87 14.65 -1.08
C LEU A 142 -13.78 13.53 -0.54
N GLY A 143 -13.56 12.30 -0.99
CA GLY A 143 -14.45 11.18 -0.69
C GLY A 143 -13.96 9.86 -1.26
N LEU A 144 -14.55 8.74 -0.86
CA LEU A 144 -14.15 7.41 -1.33
C LEU A 144 -14.33 7.27 -2.84
N HIS A 145 -13.51 6.43 -3.49
CA HIS A 145 -13.66 6.15 -4.92
C HIS A 145 -14.99 5.42 -5.23
N GLY A 146 -15.65 5.86 -6.32
CA GLY A 146 -16.86 5.22 -6.87
C GLY A 146 -18.16 5.50 -6.09
N ARG A 147 -19.17 4.64 -6.27
CA ARG A 147 -20.40 4.59 -5.44
C ARG A 147 -20.08 4.01 -4.06
N GLY A 148 -19.22 4.69 -3.31
CA GLY A 148 -18.91 4.33 -1.93
C GLY A 148 -20.16 4.32 -1.04
N ARG A 149 -19.98 3.96 0.23
CA ARG A 149 -21.02 4.21 1.23
C ARG A 149 -21.06 5.73 1.46
N GLY A 150 -22.15 6.39 1.05
CA GLY A 150 -22.32 7.84 1.10
C GLY A 150 -22.29 8.43 2.51
N SER A 151 -22.66 9.70 2.64
CA SER A 151 -22.63 10.48 3.90
C SER A 151 -23.25 9.75 5.09
N ARG A 152 -24.32 8.97 4.90
CA ARG A 152 -24.98 8.18 5.97
C ARG A 152 -24.04 7.20 6.67
N ALA A 153 -23.12 6.57 5.94
CA ALA A 153 -22.19 5.64 6.56
C ALA A 153 -21.08 6.36 7.34
N LEU A 154 -20.66 7.53 6.87
CA LEU A 154 -19.75 8.39 7.63
C LEU A 154 -20.42 8.88 8.91
N LEU A 155 -21.67 9.35 8.83
CA LEU A 155 -22.46 9.75 10.00
C LEU A 155 -22.66 8.60 10.99
N LYS A 156 -22.97 7.39 10.52
CA LYS A 156 -23.06 6.20 11.39
C LYS A 156 -21.71 5.91 12.07
N LYS A 157 -20.59 6.11 11.37
CA LYS A 157 -19.25 5.93 11.95
C LYS A 157 -18.88 7.02 12.95
N LEU A 158 -19.34 8.24 12.73
CA LEU A 158 -19.20 9.34 13.69
C LEU A 158 -20.01 9.07 14.96
N LYS A 159 -21.24 8.56 14.84
CA LYS A 159 -22.12 8.27 15.99
C LYS A 159 -21.70 7.02 16.78
N CYS A 160 -21.23 5.97 16.11
CA CYS A 160 -21.00 4.66 16.73
C CYS A 160 -19.52 4.22 16.67
N GLY A 161 -18.58 5.14 16.49
CA GLY A 161 -17.17 4.81 16.30
C GLY A 161 -16.28 6.05 16.24
N VAL A 162 -15.12 5.92 15.59
CA VAL A 162 -14.11 6.98 15.49
C VAL A 162 -13.87 7.37 14.04
N LEU A 163 -13.72 8.67 13.81
CA LEU A 163 -13.34 9.26 12.52
C LEU A 163 -12.09 10.10 12.72
N VAL A 164 -11.12 9.96 11.82
CA VAL A 164 -9.90 10.79 11.78
C VAL A 164 -9.89 11.57 10.48
N HIS A 165 -9.70 12.89 10.58
CA HIS A 165 -9.53 13.79 9.45
C HIS A 165 -8.09 14.33 9.43
N ASP A 166 -7.45 14.31 8.27
CA ASP A 166 -6.13 14.91 8.09
C ASP A 166 -6.31 16.37 7.68
N MET A 167 -6.00 17.27 8.62
CA MET A 167 -6.07 18.72 8.45
C MET A 167 -4.69 19.37 8.36
N SER A 168 -3.66 18.61 7.95
CA SER A 168 -2.28 19.12 7.89
C SER A 168 -2.08 20.29 6.91
N TYR A 169 -3.04 20.60 6.05
CA TYR A 169 -3.01 21.79 5.20
C TYR A 169 -3.29 23.11 5.94
N CYS A 170 -3.83 23.06 7.15
CA CYS A 170 -3.98 24.24 8.00
C CYS A 170 -2.62 24.63 8.59
N GLY A 171 -2.11 25.79 8.19
CA GLY A 171 -0.91 26.39 8.78
C GLY A 171 -1.27 27.22 10.00
N ALA A 172 -0.48 27.11 11.06
CA ALA A 172 -0.51 28.03 12.19
C ALA A 172 0.52 29.15 11.96
N VAL A 173 0.16 30.38 12.33
CA VAL A 173 1.08 31.52 12.37
C VAL A 173 1.42 31.76 13.84
N GLN A 174 2.71 31.68 14.18
CA GLN A 174 3.20 32.01 15.51
C GLN A 174 3.66 33.47 15.50
N LEU A 175 3.07 34.28 16.37
CA LEU A 175 3.46 35.67 16.59
C LEU A 175 4.26 35.72 17.89
N GLU A 176 5.43 36.34 17.84
CA GLU A 176 6.31 36.52 18.99
C GLU A 176 6.61 38.00 19.17
N GLY A 177 6.54 38.47 20.42
CA GLY A 177 6.80 39.85 20.76
C GLY A 177 6.61 40.11 22.25
N PRO A 178 7.11 41.26 22.76
CA PRO A 178 6.84 41.69 24.12
C PRO A 178 5.34 41.95 24.32
N GLU A 179 4.84 41.68 25.52
CA GLU A 179 3.41 41.81 25.88
C GLU A 179 2.84 43.20 25.54
N ALA A 180 3.65 44.25 25.69
CA ALA A 180 3.27 45.63 25.39
C ALA A 180 2.90 45.91 23.91
N GLY A 181 3.24 45.02 22.97
CA GLY A 181 3.00 45.19 21.53
C GLY A 181 1.95 44.26 20.92
N ILE A 182 1.24 43.44 21.71
CA ILE A 182 0.32 42.39 21.23
C ILE A 182 -1.17 42.73 21.51
N ASN A 183 -1.48 43.91 22.05
CA ASN A 183 -2.87 44.37 22.24
C ASN A 183 -3.44 45.07 21.01
#